data_AF-A8X1E8-F1
#
_entry.id   AF-A8X1E8-F1
#
_cell.length_a   1.000
_cell.length_b   1.000
_cell.length_c   1.000
_cell.angle_alpha   90.00
_cell.angle_beta   90.00
_cell.angle_gamma   90.00
#
_symmetry.space_group_name_H-M   'P 1'
#
loop_
_entity.id
_entity.type
_entity.pdbx_description
1 polymer ?
#
loop_
_entity_poly.entity_id
_entity_poly.type
_entity_poly.pdbx_seq_one_letter_code
_entity_poly.pdbx_strand_id
1 'polypeptide(L)'
;MAGSYIVKNSKFSIDFLTEFSNFEQKLPKGAHGSDNDLSAYTGCIRGILGSRTDFGNIRIMKKGTGWSRDDWLTSGLWNPARDFMLHGWKTKQLKTTPSDVLEPIPMNYDQWYNPLARPIVVERCFIGNTSWSYSPRVLGDRKQIDELLMEYARKVDKEKAKSLGRLPLILENP
;
A
#
# COMPACT_ATOMS: atom_id res chain seq x y z
N MET A 1 5.32 -0.12 6.63
CA MET A 1 4.31 -1.13 6.24
C MET A 1 4.90 -2.09 5.22
N ALA A 2 4.87 -3.40 5.48
CA ALA A 2 5.17 -4.40 4.46
C ALA A 2 4.21 -4.17 3.28
N GLY A 3 4.76 -3.98 2.08
CA GLY A 3 3.94 -3.77 0.87
C GLY A 3 3.01 -4.96 0.59
N SER A 4 2.27 -4.92 -0.52
CA SER A 4 1.42 -6.03 -0.96
C SER A 4 2.07 -7.42 -0.79
N TYR A 5 1.34 -8.37 -0.22
CA TYR A 5 1.78 -9.76 -0.08
C TYR A 5 0.61 -10.72 -0.35
N ILE A 6 0.95 -11.95 -0.75
CA ILE A 6 0.01 -13.06 -0.92
C ILE A 6 0.47 -14.18 0.00
N VAL A 7 -0.46 -14.75 0.76
CA VAL A 7 -0.17 -15.75 1.79
C VAL A 7 -1.11 -16.93 1.62
N LYS A 8 -0.56 -18.14 1.54
CA LYS A 8 -1.34 -19.37 1.57
C LYS A 8 -1.80 -19.64 3.00
N ASN A 9 -3.07 -19.98 3.18
CA ASN A 9 -3.60 -20.35 4.49
C ASN A 9 -2.90 -21.63 4.99
N SER A 10 -2.01 -21.48 5.98
CA SER A 10 -1.22 -22.56 6.56
C SER A 10 -0.75 -22.16 7.97
N LYS A 11 -0.45 -23.14 8.83
CA LYS A 11 0.09 -22.87 10.18
C LYS A 11 1.35 -22.00 10.12
N PHE A 12 2.31 -22.35 9.26
CA PHE A 12 3.52 -21.56 9.05
C PHE A 12 3.22 -20.08 8.75
N SER A 13 2.26 -19.85 7.84
CA SER A 13 1.91 -18.49 7.41
C SER A 13 1.23 -17.69 8.51
N ILE A 14 0.35 -18.31 9.28
CA ILE A 14 -0.32 -17.67 10.43
C ILE A 14 0.71 -17.33 11.50
N ASP A 15 1.60 -18.27 11.84
CA ASP A 15 2.65 -18.08 12.83
C ASP A 15 3.60 -16.94 12.39
N PHE A 16 4.05 -16.93 11.13
CA PHE A 16 4.91 -15.88 10.58
C PHE A 16 4.25 -14.49 10.66
N LEU A 17 3.00 -14.37 10.20
CA LEU A 17 2.31 -13.08 10.19
C LEU A 17 2.04 -12.57 11.61
N THR A 18 1.73 -13.47 12.55
CA THR A 18 1.50 -13.13 13.96
C THR A 18 2.78 -12.66 14.63
N GLU A 19 3.90 -13.35 14.41
CA GLU A 19 5.18 -12.91 14.94
C GLU A 19 5.60 -11.57 14.33
N PHE A 20 5.42 -11.41 13.03
CA PHE A 20 5.75 -10.17 12.33
C PHE A 20 4.91 -8.98 12.81
N SER A 21 3.59 -9.16 13.02
CA SER A 21 2.70 -8.10 13.51
C SER A 21 3.00 -7.69 14.94
N ASN A 22 3.43 -8.64 15.78
CA ASN A 22 3.69 -8.39 17.19
C ASN A 22 5.14 -7.99 17.48
N PHE A 23 6.01 -7.98 16.47
CA PHE A 23 7.43 -7.67 16.66
C PHE A 23 7.65 -6.28 17.26
N GLU A 24 6.86 -5.28 16.86
CA GLU A 24 6.96 -3.92 17.41
C GLU A 24 6.77 -3.90 18.94
N GLN A 25 5.90 -4.75 19.49
CA GLN A 25 5.66 -4.83 20.94
C GLN A 25 6.87 -5.38 21.73
N LYS A 26 7.85 -5.99 21.03
CA LYS A 26 9.09 -6.47 21.64
C LYS A 26 10.17 -5.37 21.74
N LEU A 27 9.96 -4.22 21.11
CA LEU A 27 10.88 -3.08 21.18
C LEU A 27 10.73 -2.33 22.51
N PRO A 28 11.78 -1.65 23.01
CA PRO A 28 11.71 -0.86 24.23
C PRO A 28 10.62 0.23 24.17
N LYS A 29 9.93 0.47 25.29
CA LYS A 29 8.94 1.55 25.40
C LYS A 29 9.61 2.90 25.09
N GLY A 30 9.04 3.64 24.13
CA GLY A 30 9.55 4.93 23.68
C GLY A 30 10.49 4.87 22.48
N ALA A 31 10.90 3.68 22.05
CA ALA A 31 11.72 3.46 20.85
C ALA A 31 10.90 3.09 19.59
N HIS A 32 9.58 3.31 19.64
CA HIS A 32 8.62 2.93 18.60
C HIS A 32 7.40 3.86 18.61
N GLY A 33 6.67 3.92 17.50
CA GLY A 33 5.40 4.63 17.39
C GLY A 33 5.41 5.92 16.57
N SER A 34 6.57 6.37 16.07
CA SER A 34 6.62 7.43 15.04
C SER A 34 6.65 6.85 13.62
N ASP A 35 6.23 7.66 12.63
CA ASP A 35 6.30 7.29 11.21
C ASP A 35 7.75 7.00 10.75
N ASN A 36 8.72 7.66 11.38
CA ASN A 36 10.15 7.44 11.13
C ASN A 36 10.60 6.08 11.64
N ASP A 37 10.16 5.69 12.84
CA ASP A 37 10.50 4.37 13.42
C ASP A 37 9.91 3.25 12.58
N LEU A 38 8.64 3.39 12.16
CA LEU A 38 7.98 2.43 11.27
C LEU A 38 8.71 2.31 9.92
N SER A 39 9.19 3.43 9.38
CA SER A 39 9.94 3.46 8.12
C SER A 39 11.32 2.81 8.26
N ALA A 40 12.04 3.10 9.33
CA ALA A 40 13.33 2.48 9.65
C ALA A 40 13.20 0.97 9.89
N TYR A 41 12.22 0.55 10.69
CA TYR A 41 11.88 -0.85 10.93
C TYR A 41 11.57 -1.58 9.63
N THR A 42 10.66 -1.03 8.81
CA THR A 42 10.31 -1.60 7.50
C THR A 42 11.54 -1.68 6.59
N GLY A 43 12.38 -0.63 6.61
CA GLY A 43 13.62 -0.57 5.86
C GLY A 43 14.59 -1.69 6.24
N CYS A 44 14.81 -1.86 7.54
CA CYS A 44 15.71 -2.84 8.13
C CYS A 44 15.27 -4.28 7.82
N ILE A 45 14.00 -4.62 8.10
CA ILE A 45 13.48 -5.95 7.76
C ILE A 45 13.62 -6.23 6.27
N ARG A 46 13.25 -5.28 5.40
CA ARG A 46 13.42 -5.47 3.94
C ARG A 46 14.90 -5.49 3.51
N GLY A 47 15.82 -5.00 4.34
CA GLY A 47 17.27 -5.16 4.14
C GLY A 47 17.70 -6.60 4.45
N ILE A 48 17.26 -7.14 5.59
CA ILE A 48 17.52 -8.52 6.02
C ILE A 48 16.93 -9.54 5.04
N LEU A 49 15.66 -9.34 4.64
CA LEU A 49 15.00 -10.21 3.65
C LEU A 49 15.64 -10.11 2.26
N GLY A 50 16.40 -9.03 1.99
CA GLY A 50 17.05 -8.78 0.71
C GLY A 50 16.08 -8.62 -0.46
N SER A 51 16.51 -9.04 -1.64
CA SER A 51 15.70 -9.03 -2.88
C SER A 51 14.73 -10.22 -2.98
N ARG A 52 14.77 -11.14 -2.00
CA ARG A 52 13.91 -12.32 -1.97
C ARG A 52 12.46 -11.91 -1.77
N THR A 53 11.59 -12.47 -2.60
CA THR A 53 10.14 -12.20 -2.54
C THR A 53 9.36 -13.41 -2.06
N ASP A 54 9.89 -14.63 -2.21
CA ASP A 54 9.21 -15.89 -1.85
C ASP A 54 9.78 -16.52 -0.57
N PHE A 55 8.91 -16.74 0.41
CA PHE A 55 9.18 -17.34 1.72
C PHE A 55 8.24 -18.52 1.96
N GLY A 56 8.41 -19.58 1.17
CA GLY A 56 7.56 -20.77 1.23
C GLY A 56 6.11 -20.44 0.86
N ASN A 57 5.23 -20.41 1.86
CA ASN A 57 3.80 -20.11 1.71
C ASN A 57 3.46 -18.61 1.66
N ILE A 58 4.47 -17.74 1.60
CA ILE A 58 4.30 -16.29 1.63
C ILE A 58 5.09 -15.67 0.47
N ARG A 59 4.44 -14.80 -0.30
CA ARG A 59 5.10 -13.95 -1.31
C ARG A 59 4.91 -12.48 -0.95
N ILE A 60 6.02 -11.77 -0.73
CA ILE A 60 6.03 -10.33 -0.52
C ILE A 60 6.37 -9.67 -1.86
N MET A 61 5.44 -8.88 -2.40
CA MET A 61 5.60 -8.24 -3.70
C MET A 61 6.61 -7.09 -3.62
N LYS A 62 7.24 -6.79 -4.76
CA LYS A 62 8.05 -5.58 -4.92
C LYS A 62 7.13 -4.35 -4.88
N LYS A 63 7.64 -3.22 -4.38
CA LYS A 63 6.88 -1.95 -4.42
C LYS A 63 6.50 -1.63 -5.87
N GLY A 64 5.32 -1.07 -6.08
CA GLY A 64 4.78 -0.78 -7.41
C GLY A 64 4.19 -1.99 -8.16
N THR A 65 4.43 -3.22 -7.72
CA THR A 65 3.95 -4.45 -8.41
C THR A 65 2.75 -5.12 -7.73
N GLY A 66 2.29 -4.55 -6.62
CA GLY A 66 1.13 -5.05 -5.89
C GLY A 66 -0.19 -4.78 -6.62
N TRP A 67 -1.17 -5.65 -6.39
CA TRP A 67 -2.53 -5.54 -6.93
C TRP A 67 -3.49 -4.83 -5.97
N SER A 68 -3.06 -4.57 -4.74
CA SER A 68 -3.73 -3.68 -3.80
C SER A 68 -2.84 -2.49 -3.49
N ARG A 69 -3.42 -1.28 -3.55
CA ARG A 69 -2.68 -0.02 -3.38
C ARG A 69 -3.57 1.11 -2.91
N ASP A 70 -2.95 2.13 -2.36
CA ASP A 70 -3.63 3.37 -2.02
C ASP A 70 -4.19 4.06 -3.27
N ASP A 71 -5.41 4.57 -3.15
CA ASP A 71 -6.13 5.32 -4.19
C ASP A 71 -5.38 6.57 -4.66
N TRP A 72 -4.85 7.32 -3.71
CA TRP A 72 -4.23 8.62 -3.95
C TRP A 72 -2.99 8.54 -4.84
N LEU A 73 -2.37 7.35 -4.99
CA LEU A 73 -1.17 7.19 -5.81
C LEU A 73 -1.40 7.49 -7.29
N THR A 74 -2.63 7.34 -7.78
CA THR A 74 -2.99 7.47 -9.21
C THR A 74 -4.32 8.19 -9.40
N SER A 75 -4.67 9.13 -8.51
CA SER A 75 -5.96 9.85 -8.52
C SER A 75 -7.21 8.96 -8.54
N GLY A 76 -7.12 7.74 -8.01
CA GLY A 76 -8.21 6.76 -8.03
C GLY A 76 -8.44 6.07 -9.38
N LEU A 77 -7.62 6.35 -10.40
CA LEU A 77 -7.64 5.56 -11.64
C LEU A 77 -7.32 4.10 -11.35
N TRP A 78 -8.01 3.17 -12.01
CA TRP A 78 -7.85 1.72 -11.82
C TRP A 78 -7.86 0.97 -13.15
N ASN A 79 -7.28 -0.23 -13.17
CA ASN A 79 -7.34 -1.11 -14.33
C ASN A 79 -7.63 -2.56 -13.91
N PRO A 80 -8.68 -3.23 -14.43
CA PRO A 80 -9.09 -4.56 -13.99
C PRO A 80 -8.07 -5.66 -14.28
N ALA A 81 -7.15 -5.47 -15.24
CA ALA A 81 -6.10 -6.45 -15.54
C ALA A 81 -4.87 -6.31 -14.61
N ARG A 82 -4.87 -5.30 -13.74
CA ARG A 82 -3.74 -4.91 -12.89
C ARG A 82 -4.12 -4.82 -11.41
N ASP A 83 -5.27 -4.21 -11.13
CA ASP A 83 -5.76 -3.93 -9.80
C ASP A 83 -6.77 -4.98 -9.34
N PHE A 84 -6.57 -5.46 -8.11
CA PHE A 84 -7.55 -6.23 -7.38
C PHE A 84 -8.44 -5.32 -6.52
N MET A 85 -7.84 -4.35 -5.82
CA MET A 85 -8.55 -3.44 -4.93
C MET A 85 -7.76 -2.13 -4.75
N LEU A 86 -8.48 -1.01 -4.69
CA LEU A 86 -7.93 0.24 -4.17
C LEU A 86 -8.31 0.34 -2.68
N HIS A 87 -7.38 0.78 -1.85
CA HIS A 87 -7.60 0.95 -0.42
C HIS A 87 -7.36 2.38 0.05
N GLY A 88 -7.63 2.62 1.34
CA GLY A 88 -7.36 3.91 1.99
C GLY A 88 -8.55 4.88 1.98
N TRP A 89 -9.73 4.46 1.54
CA TRP A 89 -10.92 5.34 1.51
C TRP A 89 -11.50 5.57 2.90
N LYS A 90 -11.30 6.76 3.45
CA LYS A 90 -11.99 7.22 4.67
C LYS A 90 -13.04 8.26 4.28
N THR A 91 -14.26 8.17 4.78
CA THR A 91 -15.37 9.08 4.41
C THR A 91 -15.00 10.56 4.56
N LYS A 92 -14.28 10.94 5.63
CA LYS A 92 -13.84 12.33 5.87
C LYS A 92 -12.84 12.87 4.83
N GLN A 93 -12.25 12.00 4.01
CA GLN A 93 -11.26 12.31 2.98
C GLN A 93 -11.87 12.34 1.58
N LEU A 94 -13.17 12.06 1.44
CA LEU A 94 -13.86 12.06 0.15
C LEU A 94 -13.92 13.48 -0.42
N LYS A 95 -13.47 13.64 -1.66
CA LYS A 95 -13.56 14.88 -2.44
C LYS A 95 -14.56 14.73 -3.58
N THR A 96 -15.10 15.86 -4.01
CA THR A 96 -15.93 15.93 -5.22
C THR A 96 -15.08 15.52 -6.42
N THR A 97 -15.55 14.53 -7.17
CA THR A 97 -14.87 14.08 -8.40
C THR A 97 -14.91 15.21 -9.45
N PRO A 98 -13.75 15.59 -10.03
CA PRO A 98 -13.69 16.54 -11.15
C PRO A 98 -14.60 16.13 -12.31
N SER A 99 -15.10 17.14 -13.03
CA SER A 99 -15.89 16.92 -14.26
C SER A 99 -15.01 16.49 -15.44
N ASP A 100 -13.74 16.91 -15.43
CA ASP A 100 -12.76 16.61 -16.46
C ASP A 100 -12.26 15.16 -16.39
N VAL A 101 -11.54 14.74 -17.44
CA VAL A 101 -10.88 13.43 -17.48
C VAL A 101 -9.80 13.38 -16.40
N LEU A 102 -9.83 12.35 -15.57
CA LEU A 102 -8.81 12.13 -14.56
C LEU A 102 -7.51 11.64 -15.20
N GLU A 103 -6.39 12.20 -14.74
CA GLU A 103 -5.05 11.76 -15.12
C GLU A 103 -4.38 10.98 -13.98
N PRO A 104 -3.51 10.00 -14.28
CA PRO A 104 -2.81 9.22 -13.26
C PRO A 104 -1.74 10.09 -12.61
N ILE A 105 -2.13 10.86 -11.60
CA ILE A 105 -1.24 11.71 -10.82
C ILE A 105 -1.43 11.44 -9.32
N PRO A 106 -0.36 11.48 -8.51
CA PRO A 106 -0.51 11.37 -7.07
C PRO A 106 -1.28 12.56 -6.49
N MET A 107 -2.27 12.28 -5.66
CA MET A 107 -2.99 13.25 -4.85
C MET A 107 -2.40 13.34 -3.45
N ASN A 108 -2.93 14.25 -2.62
CA ASN A 108 -2.62 14.21 -1.20
C ASN A 108 -3.16 12.92 -0.57
N TYR A 109 -2.42 12.36 0.39
CA TYR A 109 -2.75 11.08 1.04
C TYR A 109 -4.10 11.10 1.80
N ASP A 110 -4.65 12.29 2.05
CA ASP A 110 -5.91 12.52 2.74
C ASP A 110 -7.06 12.87 1.79
N GLN A 111 -6.93 12.51 0.51
CA GLN A 111 -7.91 12.79 -0.53
C GLN A 111 -8.14 11.56 -1.39
N TRP A 112 -9.41 11.33 -1.76
CA TRP A 112 -9.81 10.34 -2.75
C TRP A 112 -11.13 10.77 -3.42
N TYR A 113 -11.37 10.27 -4.63
CA TYR A 113 -12.63 10.48 -5.37
C TYR A 113 -13.46 9.21 -5.33
N ASN A 114 -14.79 9.32 -5.35
CA ASN A 114 -15.64 8.13 -5.43
C ASN A 114 -15.38 7.39 -6.75
N PRO A 115 -14.80 6.18 -6.73
CA PRO A 115 -14.46 5.45 -7.94
C PRO A 115 -15.60 4.54 -8.39
N LEU A 116 -16.68 4.45 -7.61
CA LEU A 116 -17.87 3.68 -7.96
C LEU A 116 -18.81 4.52 -8.84
N ALA A 117 -19.58 3.84 -9.68
CA ALA A 117 -20.60 4.47 -10.52
C ALA A 117 -21.75 5.11 -9.71
N ARG A 118 -21.88 4.73 -8.43
CA ARG A 118 -22.91 5.21 -7.51
C ARG A 118 -22.29 5.53 -6.14
N PRO A 119 -22.98 6.30 -5.28
CA PRO A 119 -22.52 6.52 -3.91
C PRO A 119 -22.36 5.20 -3.13
N ILE A 120 -21.39 5.18 -2.21
CA ILE A 120 -21.18 4.06 -1.27
C ILE A 120 -22.30 4.10 -0.22
N VAL A 121 -23.15 3.07 -0.21
CA VAL A 121 -24.25 2.91 0.75
C VAL A 121 -24.05 1.57 1.46
N VAL A 122 -23.46 1.59 2.67
CA VAL A 122 -22.94 0.39 3.36
C VAL A 122 -24.00 -0.69 3.55
N GLU A 123 -25.25 -0.32 3.73
CA GLU A 123 -26.42 -1.20 3.87
C GLU A 123 -26.62 -2.09 2.63
N ARG A 124 -26.01 -1.74 1.50
CA ARG A 124 -26.02 -2.51 0.26
C ARG A 124 -24.90 -3.55 0.17
N CYS A 125 -24.03 -3.66 1.16
CA CYS A 125 -22.97 -4.66 1.20
C CYS A 125 -23.52 -6.03 1.66
N PHE A 126 -24.12 -6.79 0.74
CA PHE A 126 -24.60 -8.15 0.98
C PHE A 126 -24.31 -9.05 -0.22
N ILE A 127 -24.27 -10.37 0.04
CA ILE A 127 -23.95 -11.38 -0.98
C ILE A 127 -24.99 -11.29 -2.12
N GLY A 128 -24.51 -11.20 -3.36
CA GLY A 128 -25.35 -11.11 -4.56
C GLY A 128 -25.65 -9.69 -5.03
N ASN A 129 -25.30 -8.65 -4.25
CA ASN A 129 -25.42 -7.28 -4.71
C ASN A 129 -24.25 -6.88 -5.63
N THR A 130 -24.56 -6.62 -6.90
CA THR A 130 -23.58 -6.18 -7.92
C THR A 130 -23.64 -4.68 -8.21
N SER A 131 -24.43 -3.91 -7.44
CA SER A 131 -24.60 -2.46 -7.67
C SER A 131 -23.35 -1.63 -7.39
N TRP A 132 -22.33 -2.21 -6.77
CA TRP A 132 -21.05 -1.58 -6.47
C TRP A 132 -20.08 -1.88 -7.61
N SER A 133 -20.32 -1.26 -8.76
CA SER A 133 -19.43 -1.32 -9.91
C SER A 133 -18.53 -0.09 -9.94
N TYR A 134 -17.26 -0.27 -10.29
CA TYR A 134 -16.38 0.84 -10.62
C TYR A 134 -16.95 1.66 -11.79
N SER A 135 -16.80 2.98 -11.71
CA SER A 135 -17.19 3.90 -12.77
C SER A 135 -16.24 3.75 -13.97
N PRO A 136 -16.75 3.69 -15.21
CA PRO A 136 -15.88 3.70 -16.39
C PRO A 136 -14.99 4.94 -16.48
N ARG A 137 -15.39 6.06 -15.83
CA ARG A 137 -14.61 7.31 -15.81
C ARG A 137 -13.27 7.20 -15.08
N VAL A 138 -13.15 6.23 -14.17
CA VAL A 138 -11.91 6.00 -13.43
C VAL A 138 -11.08 4.86 -14.04
N LEU A 139 -11.48 4.31 -15.20
CA LEU A 139 -10.65 3.33 -15.89
C LEU A 139 -9.42 4.04 -16.49
N GLY A 140 -8.24 3.61 -16.06
CA GLY A 140 -6.96 4.11 -16.58
C GLY A 140 -6.25 3.10 -17.46
N ASP A 141 -5.35 3.61 -18.30
CA ASP A 141 -4.43 2.77 -19.07
C ASP A 141 -3.45 2.05 -18.14
N ARG A 142 -3.27 0.74 -18.37
CA ARG A 142 -2.41 -0.09 -17.53
C ARG A 142 -0.96 0.39 -17.52
N LYS A 143 -0.42 0.74 -18.70
CA LYS A 143 0.99 1.11 -18.83
C LYS A 143 1.26 2.43 -18.11
N GLN A 144 0.40 3.43 -18.28
CA GLN A 144 0.52 4.71 -17.57
C GLN A 144 0.49 4.53 -16.05
N ILE A 145 -0.43 3.70 -15.54
CA ILE A 145 -0.51 3.43 -14.10
C ILE A 145 0.74 2.69 -13.61
N ASP A 146 1.20 1.65 -14.33
CA ASP A 146 2.39 0.89 -13.96
C ASP A 146 3.65 1.78 -13.96
N GLU A 147 3.81 2.67 -14.93
CA GLU A 147 4.92 3.63 -15.00
C GLU A 147 4.95 4.56 -13.79
N LEU A 148 3.79 5.15 -13.42
CA LEU A 148 3.70 6.03 -12.25
C LEU A 148 4.03 5.31 -10.95
N LEU A 149 3.52 4.09 -10.77
CA LEU A 149 3.75 3.32 -9.55
C LEU A 149 5.19 2.85 -9.42
N MET A 150 5.83 2.52 -10.54
CA MET A 150 7.26 2.22 -10.56
C MET A 150 8.09 3.45 -10.23
N GLU A 151 7.72 4.63 -10.72
CA GLU A 151 8.42 5.87 -10.36
C GLU A 151 8.27 6.20 -8.87
N TYR A 152 7.06 6.05 -8.33
CA TYR A 152 6.84 6.20 -6.89
C TYR A 152 7.63 5.16 -6.08
N ALA A 153 7.68 3.91 -6.54
CA ALA A 153 8.48 2.86 -5.90
C ALA A 153 9.97 3.24 -5.85
N ARG A 154 10.55 3.76 -6.95
CA ARG A 154 11.94 4.24 -6.98
C ARG A 154 12.16 5.39 -6.00
N LYS A 155 11.22 6.33 -5.90
CA LYS A 155 11.29 7.42 -4.91
C LYS A 155 11.35 6.87 -3.50
N VAL A 156 10.48 5.90 -3.16
CA VAL A 156 10.47 5.29 -1.83
C VAL A 156 11.73 4.48 -1.55
N ASP A 157 12.29 3.79 -2.54
CA ASP A 157 13.55 3.05 -2.39
C ASP A 157 14.73 4.00 -2.13
N LYS A 158 14.77 5.18 -2.77
CA LYS A 158 15.76 6.23 -2.46
C LYS A 158 15.63 6.74 -1.03
N GLU A 159 14.42 7.01 -0.56
CA GLU A 159 14.20 7.45 0.84
C GLU A 159 14.55 6.36 1.85
N LYS A 160 14.24 5.09 1.54
CA LYS A 160 14.69 3.94 2.33
C LYS A 160 16.22 3.89 2.42
N ALA A 161 16.93 4.05 1.30
CA ALA A 161 18.39 4.04 1.29
C ALA A 161 18.99 5.17 2.15
N LYS A 162 18.41 6.38 2.09
CA LYS A 162 18.81 7.50 2.96
C LYS A 162 18.57 7.19 4.44
N SER A 163 17.42 6.62 4.79
CA SER A 163 17.10 6.23 6.16
C SER A 163 18.06 5.16 6.68
N LEU A 164 18.35 4.14 5.88
CA LEU A 164 19.30 3.09 6.26
C LEU A 164 20.75 3.59 6.33
N GLY A 165 21.14 4.56 5.50
CA GLY A 165 22.46 5.19 5.59
C GLY A 165 22.71 5.92 6.92
N ARG A 166 21.65 6.24 7.68
CA ARG A 166 21.75 6.86 9.02
C ARG A 166 21.83 5.85 10.16
N LEU A 167 21.65 4.54 9.89
CA LEU A 167 21.71 3.49 10.92
C LEU A 167 22.99 3.54 11.76
N PRO A 168 24.21 3.70 11.19
CA PRO A 168 25.42 3.79 12.01
C PRO A 168 25.38 4.92 13.05
N LEU A 169 24.90 6.10 12.65
CA LEU A 169 24.78 7.27 13.53
C LEU A 169 23.77 7.06 14.66
N ILE A 170 22.71 6.30 14.41
CA ILE A 170 21.69 5.94 15.41
C ILE A 170 22.23 4.90 16.39
N LEU A 171 23.03 3.95 15.91
CA LEU A 171 23.59 2.88 16.74
C LEU A 171 24.76 3.38 17.61
N GLU A 172 25.46 4.44 17.18
CA GLU A 172 26.58 5.05 17.92
C GLU A 172 26.13 6.05 19.01
N ASN A 173 24.89 6.52 18.99
CA ASN A 173 24.29 7.38 20.01
C ASN A 173 22.92 6.82 20.45
N PRO A 174 22.91 5.79 21.31
CA PRO A 174 21.70 5.11 21.76
C PRO A 174 20.75 5.98 22.59
#